data_AF-A0A9N9B6D5-F1
#
_entry.id   AF-A0A9N9B6D5-F1
#
_cell.length_a   1.000
_cell.length_b   1.000
_cell.length_c   1.000
_cell.angle_alpha   90.00
_cell.angle_beta   90.00
_cell.angle_gamma   90.00
#
_symmetry.space_group_name_H-M   'P 1'
#
loop_
_entity.id
_entity.type
_entity.pdbx_description
1 polymer ?
#
loop_
_entity_poly.entity_id
_entity_poly.type
_entity_poly.pdbx_seq_one_letter_code
_entity_poly.pdbx_strand_id
1 'polypeptide(L)'
;MSSEKSSRTGGVYGGSTSTPQFRRTWDRDEYAAKARERARREAQAESDEERKRKGLKPKPRAPSPDSQPKEFLRARSEKVVLDANLNRTQVVQSTSITSRQPGYYCQVCDCVVKDSVNYLDHINGKKHQRALGMSMKVERSTIDQVRSKLANLKAKKEQATETYGKGEYAISGVDA
;
A
#
# COMPACT_ATOMS: atom_id res chain seq x y z
N MET A 1 -15.51 47.75 -56.81
CA MET A 1 -14.99 46.65 -57.65
C MET A 1 -14.94 45.42 -56.75
N SER A 2 -16.06 44.85 -56.32
CA SER A 2 -16.98 43.98 -57.08
C SER A 2 -16.25 42.86 -57.84
N SER A 3 -16.75 41.64 -57.62
CA SER A 3 -16.41 40.35 -58.22
C SER A 3 -15.31 39.53 -57.52
N GLU A 4 -15.46 38.24 -57.20
CA GLU A 4 -16.53 37.25 -57.46
C GLU A 4 -16.35 36.04 -56.50
N LYS A 5 -17.45 35.56 -55.88
CA LYS A 5 -17.48 34.33 -55.07
C LYS A 5 -17.56 33.13 -56.01
N SER A 6 -16.55 32.27 -56.04
CA SER A 6 -16.62 30.99 -56.76
C SER A 6 -16.92 29.85 -55.80
N SER A 7 -18.20 29.45 -55.75
CA SER A 7 -18.67 28.22 -55.13
C SER A 7 -18.28 27.03 -56.01
N ARG A 8 -17.33 26.20 -55.56
CA ARG A 8 -17.04 24.91 -56.21
C ARG A 8 -18.10 23.89 -55.80
N THR A 9 -18.83 23.44 -56.80
CA THR A 9 -19.80 22.34 -56.77
C THR A 9 -19.16 21.06 -56.23
N GLY A 10 -19.77 20.47 -55.20
CA GLY A 10 -19.37 19.17 -54.66
C GLY A 10 -19.52 18.06 -55.69
N GLY A 11 -18.47 17.27 -55.87
CA GLY A 11 -18.44 16.11 -56.76
C GLY A 11 -19.24 14.93 -56.20
N VAL A 12 -19.87 14.19 -57.12
CA VAL A 12 -20.75 13.03 -56.93
C VAL A 12 -19.96 11.77 -56.54
N TYR A 13 -19.22 11.82 -55.44
CA TYR A 13 -18.64 10.64 -54.77
C TYR A 13 -18.70 10.84 -53.25
N GLY A 14 -19.90 11.11 -52.74
CA GLY A 14 -20.19 11.14 -51.31
C GLY A 14 -20.39 9.73 -50.77
N GLY A 15 -19.31 8.95 -50.69
CA GLY A 15 -19.30 7.63 -50.07
C GLY A 15 -18.09 7.49 -49.16
N SER A 16 -18.20 7.94 -47.90
CA SER A 16 -17.18 7.66 -46.90
C SER A 16 -17.32 6.20 -46.42
N THR A 17 -16.86 5.26 -47.24
CA THR A 17 -16.49 3.94 -46.71
C THR A 17 -15.32 4.16 -45.76
N SER A 18 -15.55 3.96 -44.46
CA SER A 18 -14.52 4.01 -43.42
C SER A 18 -13.53 2.85 -43.63
N THR A 19 -12.59 3.03 -44.57
CA THR A 19 -11.43 2.17 -44.75
C THR A 19 -10.66 2.18 -43.42
N PRO A 20 -10.36 1.03 -42.80
CA PRO A 20 -9.57 1.04 -41.56
C PRO A 20 -8.21 1.67 -41.85
N GLN A 21 -7.92 2.84 -41.26
CA GLN A 21 -6.62 3.51 -41.37
C GLN A 21 -5.51 2.62 -40.79
N PHE A 22 -4.91 1.79 -41.64
CA PHE A 22 -3.75 0.95 -41.33
C PHE A 22 -2.44 1.76 -41.25
N ARG A 23 -2.49 3.08 -41.53
CA ARG A 23 -1.36 4.01 -41.41
C ARG A 23 -1.37 4.70 -40.05
N ARG A 24 -0.30 4.48 -39.28
CA ARG A 24 -0.04 5.16 -38.01
C ARG A 24 0.07 6.67 -38.23
N THR A 25 -0.96 7.40 -37.83
CA THR A 25 -0.98 8.87 -37.81
C THR A 25 -0.24 9.34 -36.56
N TRP A 26 0.77 10.20 -36.76
CA TRP A 26 1.48 10.81 -35.65
C TRP A 26 0.67 12.00 -35.15
N ASP A 27 0.03 11.85 -33.99
CA ASP A 27 -0.65 12.95 -33.32
C ASP A 27 0.40 13.91 -32.73
N ARG A 28 0.43 15.14 -33.24
CA ARG A 28 1.42 16.14 -32.83
C ARG A 28 1.30 16.48 -31.35
N ASP A 29 0.09 16.46 -30.78
CA ASP A 29 -0.14 16.85 -29.39
C ASP A 29 0.28 15.73 -28.44
N GLU A 30 -0.01 14.46 -28.76
CA GLU A 30 0.44 13.31 -27.99
C GLU A 30 1.98 13.23 -27.95
N TYR A 31 2.62 13.45 -29.09
CA TYR A 31 4.07 13.44 -29.18
C TYR A 31 4.72 14.65 -28.49
N ALA A 32 4.09 15.83 -28.54
CA ALA A 32 4.53 16.99 -27.78
C ALA A 32 4.40 16.75 -26.26
N ALA A 33 3.31 16.13 -25.80
CA ALA A 33 3.13 15.75 -24.41
C ALA A 33 4.18 14.72 -23.96
N LYS A 34 4.44 13.70 -24.78
CA LYS A 34 5.47 12.69 -24.52
C LYS A 34 6.89 13.26 -24.53
N ALA A 35 7.16 14.26 -25.38
CA ALA A 35 8.43 14.99 -25.37
C ALA A 35 8.60 15.81 -24.09
N ARG A 36 7.55 16.51 -23.63
CA ARG A 36 7.55 17.25 -22.35
C ARG A 36 7.73 16.30 -21.15
N GLU A 37 7.08 15.15 -21.15
CA GLU A 37 7.23 14.13 -20.10
C GLU A 37 8.68 13.60 -20.03
N ARG A 38 9.26 13.29 -21.19
CA ARG A 38 10.65 12.84 -21.29
C ARG A 38 11.61 13.92 -20.78
N ALA A 39 11.48 15.16 -21.24
CA ALA A 39 12.30 16.28 -20.80
C ALA A 39 12.19 16.52 -19.28
N ARG A 40 10.97 16.42 -18.72
CA ARG A 40 10.75 16.52 -17.27
C ARG A 40 11.45 15.39 -16.50
N ARG A 41 11.42 14.16 -17.03
CA ARG A 41 12.07 13.00 -16.41
C ARG A 41 13.59 13.11 -16.44
N GLU A 42 14.14 13.57 -17.56
CA GLU A 42 15.59 13.80 -17.73
C GLU A 42 16.08 14.92 -16.81
N ALA A 43 15.38 16.05 -16.74
CA ALA A 43 15.72 17.14 -15.81
C ALA A 43 15.67 16.70 -14.34
N GLN A 44 14.70 15.84 -13.97
CA GLN A 44 14.66 15.27 -12.62
C GLN A 44 15.86 14.35 -12.36
N ALA A 45 16.19 13.47 -13.31
CA ALA A 45 17.34 12.57 -13.19
C ALA A 45 18.66 13.33 -13.07
N GLU A 46 18.87 14.38 -13.87
CA GLU A 46 20.04 15.25 -13.78
C GLU A 46 20.15 15.92 -12.41
N SER A 47 19.02 16.44 -11.89
CA SER A 47 18.99 17.05 -10.56
C SER A 47 19.28 16.05 -9.43
N ASP A 48 18.85 14.79 -9.58
CA ASP A 48 19.10 13.73 -8.60
C ASP A 48 20.56 13.25 -8.65
N GLU A 49 21.17 13.15 -9.85
CA GLU A 49 22.59 12.85 -10.03
C GLU A 49 23.49 13.98 -9.49
N GLU A 50 23.12 15.24 -9.69
CA GLU A 50 23.84 16.37 -9.10
C GLU A 50 23.81 16.33 -7.56
N ARG A 51 22.66 16.01 -6.96
CA ARG A 51 22.54 15.82 -5.50
C ARG A 51 23.38 14.65 -5.02
N LYS A 52 23.37 13.53 -5.75
CA LYS A 52 24.17 12.35 -5.43
C LYS A 52 25.67 12.66 -5.51
N ARG A 53 26.11 13.43 -6.51
CA ARG A 53 27.50 13.93 -6.61
C ARG A 53 27.88 14.81 -5.42
N LYS A 54 26.93 15.58 -4.89
CA LYS A 54 27.09 16.39 -3.66
C LYS A 54 26.92 15.56 -2.37
N GLY A 55 26.68 14.25 -2.44
CA GLY A 55 26.45 13.38 -1.29
C GLY A 55 25.08 13.56 -0.61
N LEU A 56 24.17 14.33 -1.20
CA LEU A 56 22.82 14.53 -0.69
C LEU A 56 21.87 13.44 -1.21
N LYS A 57 20.84 13.14 -0.42
CA LYS A 57 19.76 12.24 -0.84
C LYS A 57 18.95 12.85 -2.01
N PRO A 58 18.38 12.02 -2.90
CA PRO A 58 17.47 12.48 -3.97
C PRO A 58 16.33 13.34 -3.42
N LYS A 59 15.82 14.25 -4.24
CA LYS A 59 14.74 15.13 -3.79
C LYS A 59 13.48 14.29 -3.57
N PRO A 60 12.78 14.40 -2.42
CA PRO A 60 11.53 13.68 -2.24
C PRO A 60 10.53 14.13 -3.31
N ARG A 61 9.87 13.15 -3.95
CA ARG A 61 8.80 13.44 -4.91
C ARG A 61 7.72 14.24 -4.18
N ALA A 62 7.25 15.32 -4.80
CA ALA A 62 6.14 16.09 -4.27
C ALA A 62 4.93 15.15 -4.09
N PRO A 63 4.18 15.26 -2.98
CA PRO A 63 2.96 14.49 -2.81
C PRO A 63 2.01 14.80 -3.97
N SER A 64 1.44 13.75 -4.56
CA SER A 64 0.36 13.89 -5.55
C SER A 64 -0.81 14.62 -4.88
N PRO A 65 -1.54 15.52 -5.56
CA PRO A 65 -2.75 16.13 -5.03
C PRO A 65 -3.80 15.08 -4.59
N ASP A 66 -3.76 13.87 -5.15
CA ASP A 66 -4.66 12.75 -4.78
C ASP A 66 -4.15 11.92 -3.58
N SER A 67 -3.01 12.27 -2.97
CA SER A 67 -2.51 11.51 -1.84
C SER A 67 -3.33 11.84 -0.59
N GLN A 68 -4.23 10.93 -0.23
CA GLN A 68 -4.99 10.98 1.02
C GLN A 68 -4.05 11.20 2.22
N PRO A 69 -4.45 12.02 3.21
CA PRO A 69 -3.64 12.24 4.40
C PRO A 69 -3.44 10.90 5.12
N LYS A 70 -2.18 10.51 5.31
CA LYS A 70 -1.85 9.27 5.98
C LYS A 70 -2.28 9.37 7.44
N GLU A 71 -3.11 8.44 7.89
CA GLU A 71 -3.49 8.37 9.30
C GLU A 71 -2.26 8.11 10.19
N PHE A 72 -2.31 8.59 11.43
CA PHE A 72 -1.28 8.29 12.42
C PHE A 72 -1.26 6.80 12.76
N LEU A 73 -0.10 6.31 13.19
CA LEU A 73 0.07 4.92 13.55
C LEU A 73 -0.83 4.55 14.73
N ARG A 74 -1.73 3.59 14.52
CA ARG A 74 -2.59 3.01 15.57
C ARG A 74 -2.07 1.65 16.00
N ALA A 75 -2.34 1.29 17.25
CA ALA A 75 -2.06 -0.06 17.76
C ALA A 75 -3.01 -1.07 17.10
N ARG A 76 -2.52 -2.28 16.83
CA ARG A 76 -3.34 -3.37 16.29
C ARG A 76 -4.32 -3.88 17.35
N SER A 77 -5.58 -4.05 16.97
CA SER A 77 -6.63 -4.63 17.82
C SER A 77 -6.58 -6.15 17.85
N GLU A 78 -6.25 -6.78 16.73
CA GLU A 78 -6.26 -8.23 16.57
C GLU A 78 -4.91 -8.87 16.90
N LYS A 79 -4.95 -10.00 17.61
CA LYS A 79 -3.77 -10.81 17.89
C LYS A 79 -3.36 -11.56 16.62
N VAL A 80 -2.09 -11.48 16.25
CA VAL A 80 -1.56 -12.28 15.14
C VAL A 80 -1.48 -13.73 15.55
N VAL A 81 -2.20 -14.60 14.82
CA VAL A 81 -2.16 -16.04 15.04
C VAL A 81 -1.01 -16.62 14.20
N LEU A 82 0.11 -16.94 14.86
CA LEU A 82 1.27 -17.59 14.23
C LEU A 82 1.24 -19.12 14.41
N ASP A 83 0.44 -19.60 15.37
CA ASP A 83 0.48 -20.98 15.83
C ASP A 83 -0.37 -21.95 15.00
N ALA A 84 -1.21 -21.43 14.10
CA ALA A 84 -2.19 -22.22 13.34
C ALA A 84 -1.58 -23.27 12.40
N ASN A 85 -0.30 -23.11 12.04
CA ASN A 85 0.43 -24.00 11.14
C ASN A 85 1.52 -24.81 11.85
N LEU A 86 1.56 -24.80 13.18
CA LEU A 86 2.47 -25.66 13.93
C LEU A 86 2.04 -27.13 13.76
N ASN A 87 3.03 -28.02 13.65
CA ASN A 87 2.86 -29.48 13.56
C ASN A 87 2.06 -30.00 12.34
N ARG A 88 1.75 -29.16 11.35
CA ARG A 88 1.10 -29.55 10.10
C ARG A 88 2.11 -29.67 8.96
N THR A 89 2.13 -30.80 8.27
CA THR A 89 2.85 -30.98 7.00
C THR A 89 1.96 -30.59 5.81
N GLN A 90 2.48 -29.74 4.92
CA GLN A 90 1.76 -29.30 3.72
C GLN A 90 2.53 -29.70 2.47
N VAL A 91 1.84 -30.35 1.52
CA VAL A 91 2.42 -30.72 0.22
C VAL A 91 2.44 -29.49 -0.69
N VAL A 92 3.63 -29.13 -1.17
CA VAL A 92 3.83 -27.96 -2.03
C VAL A 92 3.85 -28.40 -3.49
N GLN A 93 2.91 -27.89 -4.27
CA GLN A 93 2.93 -28.01 -5.74
C GLN A 93 3.61 -26.78 -6.33
N SER A 94 4.54 -26.96 -7.27
CA SER A 94 5.34 -25.87 -7.86
C SER A 94 4.51 -24.83 -8.62
N THR A 95 3.30 -25.18 -9.06
CA THR A 95 2.37 -24.32 -9.79
C THR A 95 1.36 -23.60 -8.88
N SER A 96 1.43 -23.81 -7.56
CA SER A 96 0.45 -23.24 -6.64
C SER A 96 0.65 -21.74 -6.42
N ILE A 97 -0.47 -21.01 -6.35
CA ILE A 97 -0.54 -19.57 -6.04
C ILE A 97 0.29 -19.26 -4.80
N THR A 98 0.97 -18.11 -4.79
CA THR A 98 1.83 -17.61 -3.69
C THR A 98 1.19 -17.74 -2.30
N SER A 99 -0.13 -17.63 -2.18
CA SER A 99 -0.87 -17.80 -0.92
C SER A 99 -0.89 -19.22 -0.35
N ARG A 100 -0.60 -20.25 -1.16
CA ARG A 100 -0.51 -21.66 -0.76
C ARG A 100 0.93 -22.14 -0.57
N GLN A 101 1.91 -21.27 -0.76
CA GLN A 101 3.30 -21.60 -0.46
C GLN A 101 3.51 -21.70 1.05
N PRO A 102 4.40 -22.58 1.50
CA PRO A 102 4.67 -22.76 2.92
C PRO A 102 5.30 -21.49 3.51
N GLY A 103 4.70 -21.00 4.60
CA GLY A 103 5.15 -19.79 5.30
C GLY A 103 3.99 -18.92 5.76
N TYR A 104 4.33 -17.72 6.23
CA TYR A 104 3.38 -16.67 6.59
C TYR A 104 3.12 -15.78 5.38
N TYR A 105 1.87 -15.72 4.92
CA TYR A 105 1.47 -14.90 3.78
C TYR A 105 0.88 -13.57 4.25
N CYS A 106 1.37 -12.46 3.69
CA CYS A 106 0.83 -11.12 3.93
C CYS A 106 -0.06 -10.67 2.76
N GLN A 107 -1.36 -10.52 3.01
CA GLN A 107 -2.36 -10.10 2.02
C GLN A 107 -2.14 -8.68 1.46
N VAL A 108 -1.52 -7.79 2.24
CA VAL A 108 -1.31 -6.38 1.83
C VAL A 108 -0.14 -6.22 0.85
N CYS A 109 0.85 -7.09 0.96
CA CYS A 109 2.13 -6.97 0.24
C CYS A 109 2.35 -8.09 -0.79
N ASP A 110 1.42 -9.05 -0.88
CA ASP A 110 1.50 -10.24 -1.74
C ASP A 110 2.84 -10.98 -1.68
N CYS A 111 3.40 -11.11 -0.46
CA CYS A 111 4.66 -11.80 -0.24
C CYS A 111 4.53 -12.89 0.83
N VAL A 112 5.33 -13.94 0.65
CA VAL A 112 5.45 -15.05 1.61
C VAL A 112 6.74 -14.86 2.39
N VAL A 113 6.60 -14.86 3.71
CA VAL A 113 7.71 -14.77 4.65
C VAL A 113 7.84 -16.11 5.37
N LYS A 114 9.06 -16.66 5.43
CA LYS A 114 9.29 -18.03 5.92
C LYS A 114 9.28 -18.12 7.45
N ASP A 115 9.77 -17.09 8.13
CA ASP A 115 9.95 -17.07 9.58
C ASP A 115 8.93 -16.17 10.29
N SER A 116 8.58 -16.54 11.52
CA SER A 116 7.62 -15.79 12.35
C SER A 116 8.13 -14.40 12.73
N VAL A 117 9.41 -14.30 13.12
CA VAL A 117 10.04 -13.02 13.47
C VAL A 117 10.09 -12.08 12.27
N ASN A 118 10.51 -12.61 11.11
CA ASN A 118 10.56 -11.82 9.88
C ASN A 118 9.15 -11.40 9.42
N TYR A 119 8.11 -12.21 9.69
CA TYR A 119 6.73 -11.83 9.40
C TYR A 119 6.24 -10.70 10.33
N LEU A 120 6.61 -10.71 11.61
CA LEU A 120 6.33 -9.60 12.53
C LEU A 120 7.04 -8.31 12.08
N ASP A 121 8.31 -8.39 11.71
CA ASP A 121 9.07 -7.26 11.19
C ASP A 121 8.53 -6.76 9.84
N HIS A 122 8.01 -7.66 9.01
CA HIS A 122 7.35 -7.32 7.77
C HIS A 122 6.11 -6.46 8.01
N ILE A 123 5.21 -6.91 8.91
CA ILE A 123 3.97 -6.18 9.17
C ILE A 123 4.26 -4.83 9.85
N ASN A 124 5.27 -4.77 10.72
CA ASN A 124 5.70 -3.51 11.34
C ASN A 124 6.57 -2.64 10.42
N GLY A 125 6.87 -3.12 9.20
CA GLY A 125 7.77 -2.47 8.26
C GLY A 125 7.16 -1.24 7.60
N LYS A 126 8.02 -0.26 7.26
CA LYS A 126 7.65 0.98 6.55
C LYS A 126 6.87 0.73 5.25
N LYS A 127 7.18 -0.35 4.54
CA LYS A 127 6.52 -0.68 3.26
C LYS A 127 5.08 -1.12 3.50
N HIS A 128 4.88 -2.06 4.42
CA HIS A 128 3.55 -2.55 4.80
C HIS A 128 2.67 -1.43 5.35
N GLN A 129 3.20 -0.63 6.28
CA GLN A 129 2.44 0.48 6.87
C GLN A 129 2.02 1.55 5.86
N ARG A 130 2.87 1.81 4.84
CA ARG A 130 2.55 2.73 3.73
C ARG A 130 1.46 2.18 2.83
N ALA A 131 1.45 0.87 2.57
CA ALA A 131 0.41 0.23 1.78
C ALA A 131 -0.95 0.27 2.50
N LEU A 132 -0.95 0.18 3.84
CA LEU A 132 -2.14 0.41 4.68
C LEU A 132 -2.57 1.88 4.78
N GLY A 133 -1.86 2.83 4.16
CA GLY A 133 -2.19 4.25 4.24
C GLY A 133 -1.82 4.93 5.57
N MET A 134 -1.07 4.26 6.44
CA MET A 134 -0.65 4.79 7.73
C MET A 134 0.78 5.39 7.67
N SER A 135 0.98 6.48 8.41
CA SER A 135 2.30 7.06 8.66
C SER A 135 2.91 6.41 9.91
N MET A 136 4.22 6.14 9.91
CA MET A 136 4.92 5.66 11.13
C MET A 136 5.04 6.70 12.24
N LYS A 137 4.45 7.88 12.08
CA LYS A 137 4.39 8.89 13.13
C LYS A 137 3.23 8.55 14.08
N VAL A 138 3.51 8.54 15.37
CA VAL A 138 2.51 8.38 16.44
C VAL A 138 2.06 9.77 16.90
N GLU A 139 0.79 9.90 17.26
CA GLU A 139 0.25 11.11 17.88
C GLU A 139 0.90 11.36 19.26
N ARG A 140 1.06 12.63 19.64
CA ARG A 140 1.55 12.97 20.98
C ARG A 140 0.43 12.78 21.99
N SER A 141 0.68 12.01 23.04
CA SER A 141 -0.30 11.75 24.10
C SER A 141 -0.67 13.03 24.86
N THR A 142 -1.96 13.23 25.15
CA THR A 142 -2.45 14.30 26.04
C THR A 142 -2.52 13.86 27.49
N ILE A 143 -2.59 14.81 28.42
CA ILE A 143 -2.68 14.54 29.88
C ILE A 143 -3.93 13.70 30.19
N ASP A 144 -5.06 14.00 29.56
CA ASP A 144 -6.31 13.27 29.77
C ASP A 144 -6.26 11.84 29.24
N GLN A 145 -5.62 11.62 28.08
CA GLN A 145 -5.38 10.27 27.55
C GLN A 145 -4.54 9.42 28.52
N VAL A 146 -3.55 10.03 29.18
CA VAL A 146 -2.72 9.34 30.17
C VAL A 146 -3.53 8.99 31.42
N ARG A 147 -4.33 9.93 31.95
CA ARG A 147 -5.21 9.67 33.11
C ARG A 147 -6.18 8.52 32.85
N SER A 148 -6.87 8.55 31.71
CA SER A 148 -7.79 7.48 31.30
C SER A 148 -7.08 6.13 31.13
N LYS A 149 -5.87 6.12 30.57
CA LYS A 149 -5.10 4.88 30.40
C LYS A 149 -4.63 4.30 31.73
N LEU A 150 -4.19 5.15 32.68
CA LEU A 150 -3.81 4.72 34.02
C LEU A 150 -5.00 4.15 34.80
N ALA A 151 -6.18 4.78 34.71
CA ALA A 151 -7.40 4.26 35.32
C ALA A 151 -7.77 2.87 34.75
N ASN A 152 -7.74 2.71 33.43
CA ASN A 152 -7.99 1.42 32.77
C ASN A 152 -6.98 0.34 33.16
N LEU A 153 -5.69 0.70 33.32
CA LEU A 153 -4.66 -0.25 33.75
C LEU A 153 -4.83 -0.67 35.21
N LYS A 154 -5.23 0.25 36.10
CA LYS A 154 -5.56 -0.07 37.49
C LYS A 154 -6.74 -1.05 37.57
N ALA A 155 -7.82 -0.76 36.86
CA ALA A 155 -8.99 -1.65 36.80
C ALA A 155 -8.64 -3.04 36.23
N LYS A 156 -7.83 -3.11 35.16
CA LYS A 156 -7.34 -4.39 34.62
C LYS A 156 -6.48 -5.16 35.60
N LYS A 157 -5.65 -4.49 36.39
CA LYS A 157 -4.82 -5.12 37.41
C LYS A 157 -5.66 -5.70 38.54
N GLU A 158 -6.66 -4.95 39.02
CA GLU A 158 -7.61 -5.41 40.04
C GLU A 158 -8.41 -6.64 39.53
N GLN A 159 -8.94 -6.57 38.30
CA GLN A 159 -9.60 -7.72 37.66
C GLN A 159 -8.65 -8.93 37.52
N ALA A 160 -7.40 -8.72 37.10
CA ALA A 160 -6.42 -9.80 37.00
C ALA A 160 -6.15 -10.44 38.36
N THR A 161 -6.02 -9.64 39.43
CA THR A 161 -5.84 -10.17 40.79
C THR A 161 -7.07 -10.92 41.31
N GLU A 162 -8.28 -10.44 40.99
CA GLU A 162 -9.53 -11.13 41.34
C GLU A 162 -9.69 -12.46 40.59
N THR A 163 -9.31 -12.50 39.31
CA THR A 163 -9.34 -13.74 38.52
C THR A 163 -8.32 -14.77 38.99
N TYR A 164 -7.12 -14.33 39.41
CA TYR A 164 -6.10 -15.21 39.97
C TYR A 164 -6.52 -15.74 41.36
N GLY A 165 -7.18 -14.92 42.18
CA GLY A 165 -7.69 -15.32 43.50
C GLY A 165 -8.90 -16.28 43.47
N LYS A 166 -9.60 -16.40 42.34
CA LYS A 166 -10.75 -17.33 42.15
C LYS A 166 -10.37 -18.65 41.45
N GLY A 167 -9.09 -18.87 41.13
CA GLY A 167 -8.62 -19.97 40.28
C GLY A 167 -8.09 -21.22 40.99
N GLU A 168 -8.03 -21.27 42.32
CA GLU A 168 -7.77 -22.50 43.08
C GLU A 168 -9.09 -22.99 43.71
N TYR A 169 -9.28 -24.32 43.78
CA TYR A 169 -10.49 -25.05 44.20
C TYR A 169 -11.56 -25.34 43.13
N ALA A 170 -11.15 -25.99 42.04
CA ALA A 170 -12.00 -26.96 41.34
C ALA A 170 -11.18 -28.21 40.94
N ILE A 171 -10.58 -28.86 41.95
CA ILE A 171 -10.26 -30.29 41.86
C ILE A 171 -11.45 -31.00 42.49
N SER A 172 -12.46 -31.32 41.68
CA SER A 172 -13.56 -32.18 42.07
C SER A 172 -13.57 -33.39 41.14
N GLY A 173 -13.33 -34.57 41.73
CA GLY A 173 -13.75 -35.85 41.15
C GLY A 173 -12.69 -36.57 40.32
N VAL A 174 -11.69 -37.14 41.00
CA VAL A 174 -11.14 -38.44 40.57
C VAL A 174 -12.25 -39.44 40.86
N ASP A 175 -13.09 -39.73 39.87
CA ASP A 175 -13.97 -40.90 39.92
C ASP A 175 -13.22 -42.10 39.32
N ALA A 176 -13.39 -43.22 40.00
CA ALA A 176 -12.63 -44.47 39.94
C ALA A 176 -12.71 -45.23 38.62
#